data_AF-A0A662C8N1-F1
#
_entry.id   AF-A0A662C8N1-F1
#
_cell.length_a   1.000
_cell.length_b   1.000
_cell.length_c   1.000
_cell.angle_alpha   90.00
_cell.angle_beta   90.00
_cell.angle_gamma   90.00
#
_symmetry.space_group_name_H-M   'P 1'
#
loop_
_entity.id
_entity.type
_entity.pdbx_description
1 polymer ?
#
loop_
_entity_poly.entity_id
_entity_poly.type
_entity_poly.pdbx_seq_one_letter_code
_entity_poly.pdbx_strand_id
1 'polypeptide(L)'
;MDTIYKKVYNNLPLRSEKYDINSRKFKNELFSIDYFFKHKKERTILNIKSELIEKDNYQISINDKKLILVLSEKKEISRPIYSHHLEKSLLEATTYERLRNIEIPLSERNYYVRNTHVDLNSHILIIVLGRISIINNNSKGTIIKYI
;
A
#
# COMPACT_ATOMS: atom_id res chain seq x y z
N MET A 1 5.95 26.12 13.38
CA MET A 1 5.72 25.26 14.56
C MET A 1 6.04 23.84 14.10
N ASP A 2 7.33 23.52 13.99
CA ASP A 2 7.86 22.48 13.08
C ASP A 2 8.90 21.57 13.74
N THR A 3 8.50 20.74 14.71
CA THR A 3 9.48 19.88 15.41
C THR A 3 9.05 18.44 15.71
N ILE A 4 7.89 17.96 15.24
CA ILE A 4 7.42 16.63 15.67
C ILE A 4 7.74 15.48 14.68
N TYR A 5 8.03 15.75 13.41
CA TYR A 5 8.24 14.66 12.43
C TYR A 5 9.67 14.11 12.33
N LYS A 6 10.62 14.59 13.14
CA LYS A 6 12.06 14.24 12.98
C LYS A 6 12.55 13.09 13.86
N LYS A 7 11.71 12.52 14.74
CA LYS A 7 12.21 11.70 15.87
C LYS A 7 12.10 10.18 15.75
N VAL A 8 11.58 9.61 14.66
CA VAL A 8 11.37 8.14 14.58
C VAL A 8 12.45 7.39 13.79
N TYR A 9 13.41 8.06 13.14
CA TYR A 9 14.37 7.41 12.22
C TYR A 9 15.82 7.26 12.74
N ASN A 10 16.12 7.57 14.01
CA ASN A 10 17.50 7.71 14.46
C ASN A 10 18.21 6.47 15.05
N ASN A 11 17.63 5.27 15.02
CA ASN A 11 18.27 4.07 15.62
C ASN A 11 18.65 2.98 14.61
N LEU A 12 19.10 3.35 13.40
CA LEU A 12 19.80 2.42 12.51
C LEU A 12 21.13 3.03 12.07
N PRO A 13 22.24 2.28 12.15
CA PRO A 13 23.58 2.83 11.91
C PRO A 13 23.67 3.42 10.50
N LEU A 14 24.08 4.69 10.46
CA LEU A 14 24.39 5.50 9.29
C LEU A 14 25.51 4.84 8.46
N ARG A 15 25.15 3.93 7.56
CA ARG A 15 25.85 3.78 6.28
C ARG A 15 25.10 4.62 5.27
N SER A 16 25.74 5.69 4.82
CA SER A 16 25.23 6.65 3.84
C SER A 16 25.08 5.99 2.45
N GLU A 17 24.08 5.14 2.29
CA GLU A 17 23.57 4.85 0.96
C GLU A 17 22.65 6.02 0.60
N LYS A 18 22.98 6.75 -0.47
CA LYS A 18 22.10 7.78 -1.03
C LYS A 18 20.79 7.08 -1.41
N TYR A 19 19.74 7.33 -0.65
CA TYR A 19 18.39 6.86 -0.97
C TYR A 19 17.69 7.97 -1.74
N ASP A 20 17.24 7.67 -2.96
CA ASP A 20 16.25 8.52 -3.62
C ASP A 20 14.90 8.27 -2.92
N ILE A 21 14.52 9.20 -2.04
CA ILE A 21 13.25 9.16 -1.30
C ILE A 21 12.24 9.98 -2.10
N ASN A 22 11.39 9.29 -2.86
CA ASN A 22 10.23 9.91 -3.50
C ASN A 22 9.00 9.61 -2.64
N SER A 23 8.57 10.58 -1.84
CA SER A 23 7.29 10.53 -1.13
C SER A 23 6.21 11.21 -1.96
N ARG A 24 5.04 10.57 -2.07
CA ARG A 24 3.86 11.14 -2.73
C ARG A 24 2.63 10.85 -1.90
N LYS A 25 1.70 11.79 -1.89
CA LYS A 25 0.41 11.65 -1.24
C LYS A 25 -0.65 11.43 -2.31
N PHE A 26 -1.39 10.33 -2.19
CA PHE A 26 -2.64 10.17 -2.92
C PHE A 26 -3.77 10.66 -2.02
N LYS A 27 -4.45 11.73 -2.42
CA LYS A 27 -5.63 12.24 -1.72
C LYS A 27 -6.82 12.11 -2.68
N ASN A 28 -7.77 11.27 -2.31
CA ASN A 28 -9.10 11.25 -2.91
C ASN A 28 -10.08 11.85 -1.90
N GLU A 29 -11.26 12.30 -2.34
CA GLU A 29 -12.27 12.96 -1.50
C GLU A 29 -12.67 12.12 -0.27
N LEU A 30 -12.48 10.81 -0.35
CA LEU A 30 -12.96 9.82 0.61
C LEU A 30 -11.87 9.17 1.47
N PHE A 31 -10.58 9.41 1.19
CA PHE A 31 -9.45 8.85 1.95
C PHE A 31 -8.09 9.42 1.49
N SER A 32 -7.10 9.36 2.37
CA SER A 32 -5.69 9.70 2.06
C SER A 32 -4.77 8.51 2.27
N ILE A 33 -3.82 8.35 1.35
CA ILE A 33 -2.74 7.37 1.45
C ILE A 33 -1.42 8.09 1.23
N ASP A 34 -0.51 7.90 2.18
CA ASP A 34 0.87 8.36 2.05
C ASP A 34 1.71 7.17 1.59
N TYR A 35 2.43 7.32 0.48
CA TYR A 35 3.36 6.28 0.04
C TYR A 35 4.75 6.84 -0.25
N PHE A 36 5.77 6.02 -0.03
CA PHE A 36 7.14 6.38 -0.33
C PHE A 36 7.94 5.20 -0.87
N PHE A 37 8.80 5.52 -1.84
CA PHE A 37 9.78 4.59 -2.38
C PHE A 37 11.11 4.74 -1.68
N LYS A 38 11.77 3.60 -1.43
CA LYS A 38 13.16 3.51 -1.02
C LYS A 38 13.88 2.56 -1.95
N HIS A 39 14.77 3.10 -2.78
CA HIS A 39 15.59 2.32 -3.69
C HIS A 39 16.88 1.87 -3.00
N LYS A 40 17.19 0.57 -3.05
CA LYS A 40 18.43 0.00 -2.50
C LYS A 40 19.01 -1.02 -3.49
N LYS A 41 19.98 -0.59 -4.30
CA LYS A 41 20.65 -1.38 -5.35
C LYS A 41 19.66 -2.08 -6.31
N GLU A 42 19.27 -3.30 -5.97
CA GLU A 42 18.44 -4.20 -6.78
C GLU A 42 17.00 -4.33 -6.27
N ARG A 43 16.68 -3.71 -5.13
CA ARG A 43 15.36 -3.80 -4.49
C ARG A 43 14.76 -2.41 -4.34
N THR A 44 13.49 -2.29 -4.67
CA THR A 44 12.70 -1.09 -4.41
C THR A 44 11.70 -1.43 -3.31
N ILE A 45 11.72 -0.70 -2.20
CA ILE A 45 10.75 -0.88 -1.11
C ILE A 45 9.72 0.23 -1.24
N LEU A 46 8.46 -0.15 -1.43
CA LEU A 46 7.31 0.75 -1.40
C LEU A 46 6.63 0.61 -0.04
N ASN A 47 6.56 1.70 0.70
CA ASN A 47 5.84 1.74 1.96
C ASN A 47 4.56 2.55 1.75
N ILE A 48 3.44 2.02 2.21
CA ILE A 48 2.12 2.61 2.06
C ILE A 48 1.54 2.73 3.47
N LYS A 49 1.23 3.96 3.90
CA LYS A 49 0.63 4.24 5.20
C LYS A 49 -0.81 4.69 5.02
N SER A 50 -1.74 3.99 5.66
CA SER A 50 -3.16 4.33 5.67
C SER A 50 -3.86 3.59 6.80
N GLU A 51 -4.73 4.28 7.55
CA GLU A 51 -5.59 3.67 8.57
C GLU A 51 -6.49 2.56 8.03
N LEU A 52 -6.70 2.55 6.70
CA LEU A 52 -7.46 1.52 6.00
C LEU A 52 -6.68 0.20 5.84
N ILE A 53 -5.41 0.13 6.23
CA ILE A 53 -4.62 -1.11 6.14
C ILE A 53 -4.87 -1.93 7.40
N GLU A 54 -5.43 -3.11 7.19
CA GLU A 54 -5.69 -4.11 8.21
C GLU A 54 -5.05 -5.44 7.79
N LYS A 55 -5.15 -6.43 8.67
CA LYS A 55 -4.64 -7.76 8.37
C LYS A 55 -5.49 -8.38 7.26
N ASP A 56 -4.83 -8.89 6.21
CA ASP A 56 -5.45 -9.64 5.12
C ASP A 56 -6.53 -8.88 4.32
N ASN A 57 -6.62 -7.55 4.45
CA ASN A 57 -7.64 -6.74 3.79
C ASN A 57 -7.18 -6.13 2.45
N TYR A 58 -6.08 -6.63 1.88
CA TYR A 58 -5.46 -6.03 0.72
C TYR A 58 -5.09 -7.06 -0.34
N GLN A 59 -5.17 -6.63 -1.60
CA GLN A 59 -4.63 -7.35 -2.75
C GLN A 59 -3.73 -6.42 -3.54
N ILE A 60 -2.61 -6.95 -4.04
CA ILE A 60 -1.63 -6.20 -4.79
C ILE A 60 -1.42 -6.88 -6.13
N SER A 61 -1.47 -6.10 -7.20
CA SER A 61 -1.03 -6.52 -8.52
C SER A 61 -0.18 -5.43 -9.16
N ILE A 62 0.62 -5.80 -10.15
CA ILE A 62 1.37 -4.85 -10.98
C ILE A 62 0.85 -5.00 -12.39
N ASN A 63 0.42 -3.90 -12.97
CA ASN A 63 0.01 -3.82 -14.36
C ASN A 63 0.75 -2.66 -15.04
N ASP A 64 1.54 -3.00 -16.05
CA ASP A 64 2.40 -2.06 -16.76
C ASP A 64 3.32 -1.24 -15.82
N LYS A 65 3.21 0.09 -15.82
CA LYS A 65 3.96 1.00 -14.93
C LYS A 65 3.17 1.37 -13.68
N LYS A 66 2.26 0.53 -13.21
CA LYS A 66 1.41 0.82 -12.06
C LYS A 66 1.35 -0.36 -11.10
N LEU A 67 1.46 -0.08 -9.82
CA LEU A 67 1.05 -0.99 -8.76
C LEU A 67 -0.39 -0.68 -8.41
N ILE A 68 -1.24 -1.69 -8.48
CA ILE A 68 -2.65 -1.63 -8.11
C ILE A 68 -2.78 -2.26 -6.73
N LEU A 69 -3.15 -1.44 -5.75
CA LEU A 69 -3.53 -1.86 -4.41
C LEU A 69 -5.05 -1.81 -4.29
N VAL A 70 -5.68 -2.94 -4.00
CA VAL A 70 -7.10 -3.03 -3.69
C VAL A 70 -7.24 -3.26 -2.19
N LEU A 71 -7.95 -2.39 -1.49
CA LEU A 71 -8.29 -2.54 -0.08
C LEU A 71 -9.76 -2.91 0.07
N SER A 72 -10.05 -3.92 0.88
CA SER A 72 -11.40 -4.28 1.32
C SER A 72 -11.67 -3.65 2.69
N GLU A 73 -12.72 -2.85 2.76
CA GLU A 73 -13.19 -2.18 3.97
C GLU A 73 -14.55 -2.74 4.36
N LYS A 74 -14.66 -3.39 5.52
CA LYS A 74 -15.94 -3.81 6.08
C LYS A 74 -16.49 -2.68 6.94
N LYS A 75 -17.66 -2.16 6.59
CA LYS A 75 -18.36 -1.16 7.39
C LYS A 75 -19.65 -1.74 7.94
N GLU A 76 -19.83 -1.55 9.24
CA GLU A 76 -21.10 -1.78 9.91
C GLU A 76 -21.91 -0.48 9.90
N ILE A 77 -23.16 -0.57 9.44
CA ILE A 77 -24.14 0.50 9.56
C ILE A 77 -25.22 0.00 10.51
N SER A 78 -25.41 0.71 11.61
CA SER A 78 -26.55 0.55 12.49
C SER A 78 -27.67 1.50 12.06
N ARG A 79 -28.84 0.95 11.74
CA ARG A 79 -30.04 1.72 11.41
C ARG A 79 -31.09 1.57 12.52
N PRO A 80 -31.76 2.65 12.94
CA PRO A 80 -32.86 2.53 13.89
C PRO A 80 -34.05 1.84 13.23
N ILE A 81 -34.53 0.77 13.85
CA ILE A 81 -35.82 0.16 13.56
C ILE A 81 -36.87 0.91 14.36
N TYR A 82 -37.75 1.61 13.66
CA TYR A 82 -38.94 2.20 14.26
C TYR A 82 -40.07 1.17 14.19
N SER A 83 -40.38 0.53 15.33
CA SER A 83 -41.62 -0.23 15.48
C SER A 83 -42.61 0.63 16.25
N HIS A 84 -43.87 0.66 15.80
CA HIS A 84 -44.93 1.47 16.42
C HIS A 84 -45.29 1.07 17.85
N HIS A 85 -44.69 0.00 18.40
CA HIS A 85 -45.08 -0.62 19.67
C HIS A 85 -43.97 -0.75 20.72
N LEU A 86 -42.76 -0.22 20.48
CA LEU A 86 -41.66 -0.29 21.45
C LEU A 86 -41.15 1.12 21.80
N GLU A 87 -41.15 1.45 23.09
CA GLU A 87 -40.50 2.64 23.67
C GLU A 87 -38.95 2.62 23.53
N LYS A 88 -38.38 1.55 22.96
CA LYS A 88 -36.94 1.40 22.72
C LYS A 88 -36.66 1.18 21.23
N SER A 89 -35.81 2.03 20.65
CA SER A 89 -35.25 1.82 19.33
C SER A 89 -34.36 0.57 19.33
N LEU A 90 -34.71 -0.41 18.50
CA LEU A 90 -33.80 -1.51 18.17
C LEU A 90 -32.88 -1.03 17.04
N LEU A 91 -31.58 -1.28 17.14
CA LEU A 91 -30.64 -0.99 16.06
C LEU A 91 -30.46 -2.26 15.23
N GLU A 92 -30.74 -2.18 13.92
CA GLU A 92 -30.36 -3.23 12.98
C GLU A 92 -28.94 -2.96 12.48
N ALA A 93 -28.02 -3.88 12.74
CA ALA A 93 -26.67 -3.82 12.20
C ALA A 93 -26.63 -4.50 10.83
N THR A 94 -26.20 -3.77 9.80
CA THR A 94 -25.92 -4.31 8.47
C THR A 94 -24.45 -4.09 8.13
N THR A 95 -23.75 -5.15 7.74
CA THR A 95 -22.36 -5.06 7.28
C THR A 95 -22.33 -5.02 5.76
N TYR A 96 -21.58 -4.07 5.19
CA TYR A 96 -21.28 -4.08 3.76
C TYR A 96 -19.77 -3.96 3.53
N GLU A 97 -19.33 -4.53 2.42
CA GLU A 97 -17.93 -4.53 1.99
C GLU A 97 -17.73 -3.47 0.90
N ARG A 98 -16.72 -2.63 1.07
CA ARG A 98 -16.33 -1.60 0.10
C ARG A 98 -14.93 -1.87 -0.40
N LEU A 99 -14.77 -1.97 -1.71
CA LEU A 99 -13.45 -2.07 -2.35
C LEU A 99 -12.92 -0.68 -2.70
N ARG A 100 -11.64 -0.44 -2.41
CA ARG A 100 -10.91 0.78 -2.78
C ARG A 100 -9.71 0.44 -3.63
N ASN A 101 -9.70 0.97 -4.85
CA ASN A 101 -8.60 0.77 -5.80
C ASN A 101 -7.66 1.97 -5.76
N ILE A 102 -6.37 1.70 -5.56
CA ILE A 102 -5.31 2.69 -5.50
C ILE A 102 -4.26 2.34 -6.54
N GLU A 103 -4.01 3.27 -7.44
CA GLU A 103 -2.98 3.14 -8.46
C GLU A 103 -1.75 3.94 -8.06
N ILE A 104 -0.63 3.26 -7.86
CA ILE A 104 0.65 3.87 -7.54
C ILE A 104 1.55 3.78 -8.78
N PRO A 105 1.98 4.92 -9.35
CA PRO A 105 2.86 4.90 -10.51
C PRO A 105 4.24 4.35 -10.12
N LEU A 106 4.73 3.42 -10.92
CA LEU A 106 6.07 2.85 -10.85
C LEU A 106 6.97 3.54 -11.87
N SER A 107 8.28 3.59 -11.60
CA SER A 107 9.24 4.20 -12.52
C SER A 107 9.41 3.40 -13.82
N GLU A 108 9.22 2.08 -13.77
CA GLU A 108 9.50 1.13 -14.84
C GLU A 108 8.46 0.00 -14.88
N ARG A 109 8.46 -0.76 -15.99
CA ARG A 109 7.52 -1.87 -16.27
C ARG A 109 7.95 -3.22 -15.73
N ASN A 110 9.22 -3.34 -15.34
CA ASN A 110 9.88 -4.60 -15.03
C ASN A 110 9.86 -4.94 -13.54
N TYR A 111 8.94 -4.34 -12.77
CA TYR A 111 8.79 -4.66 -11.37
C TYR A 111 7.89 -5.87 -11.16
N TYR A 112 8.20 -6.67 -10.14
CA TYR A 112 7.32 -7.70 -9.60
C TYR A 112 7.28 -7.60 -8.07
N VAL A 113 6.19 -8.05 -7.46
CA VAL A 113 6.08 -8.12 -6.01
C VAL A 113 6.89 -9.32 -5.52
N ARG A 114 7.94 -9.07 -4.76
CA ARG A 114 8.79 -10.11 -4.18
C ARG A 114 8.32 -10.53 -2.79
N ASN A 115 7.90 -9.57 -1.98
CA ASN A 115 7.39 -9.83 -0.64
C ASN A 115 6.49 -8.70 -0.16
N THR A 116 5.59 -8.99 0.79
CA THR A 116 4.72 -8.02 1.43
C THR A 116 4.72 -8.26 2.93
N HIS A 117 4.77 -7.18 3.71
CA HIS A 117 4.69 -7.21 5.16
C HIS A 117 3.80 -6.08 5.64
N VAL A 118 2.97 -6.34 6.65
CA VAL A 118 2.12 -5.33 7.27
C VAL A 118 2.56 -5.13 8.72
N ASP A 119 2.81 -3.87 9.07
CA ASP A 119 2.90 -3.40 10.45
C ASP A 119 1.55 -2.77 10.83
N LEU A 120 0.75 -3.53 11.56
CA LEU A 120 -0.58 -3.11 12.02
C LEU A 120 -0.52 -1.98 13.05
N ASN A 121 0.56 -1.89 13.84
CA ASN A 121 0.67 -0.84 14.87
C ASN A 121 0.88 0.53 14.24
N SER A 122 1.58 0.57 13.11
CA SER A 122 1.84 1.81 12.36
C SER A 122 0.88 2.04 11.19
N HIS A 123 0.00 1.07 10.91
CA HIS A 123 -0.83 1.00 9.71
C HIS A 123 -0.02 1.15 8.42
N ILE A 124 1.10 0.41 8.33
CA ILE A 124 2.03 0.45 7.20
C ILE A 124 2.05 -0.89 6.48
N LEU A 125 1.79 -0.86 5.18
CA LEU A 125 2.03 -1.95 4.24
C LEU A 125 3.38 -1.72 3.55
N ILE A 126 4.30 -2.65 3.75
CA ILE A 126 5.65 -2.67 3.20
C ILE A 126 5.67 -3.68 2.05
N ILE A 127 5.88 -3.18 0.84
CA ILE A 127 5.94 -3.97 -0.39
C ILE A 127 7.38 -3.96 -0.90
N VAL A 128 8.00 -5.13 -0.98
CA VAL A 128 9.32 -5.31 -1.56
C VAL A 128 9.15 -5.65 -3.03
N LEU A 129 9.59 -4.75 -3.90
CA LEU A 129 9.60 -4.92 -5.34
C LEU A 129 10.97 -5.44 -5.80
N GLY A 130 10.96 -6.51 -6.58
CA GLY A 130 12.12 -6.97 -7.35
C GLY A 130 12.07 -6.43 -8.77
N ARG A 131 13.21 -6.46 -9.47
CA ARG A 131 13.31 -6.04 -10.88
C ARG A 131 13.65 -7.22 -11.77
N ILE A 132 13.06 -7.23 -12.95
CA ILE A 132 13.39 -8.15 -14.03
C ILE A 132 14.37 -7.44 -14.96
N SER A 133 15.51 -8.06 -15.23
CA SER A 133 16.36 -7.68 -16.36
C SER A 133 16.00 -8.55 -17.55
N ILE A 134 15.58 -7.88 -18.62
CA ILE A 134 15.35 -8.51 -19.91
C ILE A 134 16.66 -8.40 -20.69
N ILE A 135 17.35 -9.54 -20.86
CA ILE A 135 18.55 -9.60 -21.69
C ILE A 135 18.11 -10.12 -23.05
N ASN A 136 18.04 -9.23 -24.05
CA ASN A 136 17.77 -9.62 -25.43
C ASN A 136 19.06 -10.16 -26.05
N ASN A 137 19.15 -11.49 -26.18
CA ASN A 137 20.13 -12.13 -27.04
C ASN A 137 19.54 -12.22 -28.45
N ASN A 138 20.08 -11.40 -29.37
CA ASN A 138 19.64 -11.23 -30.76
C ASN A 138 19.76 -12.50 -31.65
N SER A 139 19.75 -13.71 -31.10
CA SER A 139 19.80 -14.94 -31.90
C SER A 139 19.17 -16.19 -31.27
N LYS A 140 18.74 -16.19 -29.98
CA LYS A 140 18.26 -17.43 -29.31
C LYS A 140 17.07 -17.26 -28.35
N GLY A 141 16.36 -16.13 -28.41
CA GLY A 141 15.19 -15.87 -27.56
C GLY A 141 15.51 -15.00 -26.33
N THR A 142 14.45 -14.48 -25.70
CA THR A 142 14.52 -13.57 -24.56
C THR A 142 14.80 -14.33 -23.27
N ILE A 143 15.92 -14.00 -22.61
CA ILE A 143 16.23 -14.56 -21.28
C ILE A 143 15.73 -13.57 -20.23
N ILE A 144 14.79 -14.03 -19.39
CA ILE A 144 14.27 -13.29 -18.25
C ILE A 144 15.15 -13.61 -17.04
N LYS A 145 15.89 -12.62 -16.54
CA LYS A 145 16.71 -12.77 -15.32
C LYS A 145 16.08 -11.99 -14.17
N TYR A 146 15.80 -12.70 -13.08
CA TYR A 146 15.39 -12.10 -11.80
C TYR A 146 16.63 -11.57 -11.08
N ILE A 147 16.62 -10.30 -10.70
CA ILE A 147 17.68 -9.64 -9.93
C ILE A 147 17.18 -9.42 -8.49
#